data_AF-A0A9X2KYS8-F1
#
_entry.id   AF-A0A9X2KYS8-F1
#
_cell.length_a   1.000
_cell.length_b   1.000
_cell.length_c   1.000
_cell.angle_alpha   90.00
_cell.angle_beta   90.00
_cell.angle_gamma   90.00
#
_symmetry.space_group_name_H-M   'P 1'
#
loop_
_entity.id
_entity.type
_entity.pdbx_description
1 polymer ?
#
loop_
_entity_poly.entity_id
_entity_poly.type
_entity_poly.pdbx_seq_one_letter_code
_entity_poly.pdbx_strand_id
1 'polypeptide(L)'
;MKKLLSLFAVFSLFLVACEGDQGPPGPPGQDGVNVVGQTFEITFDFDENYSEFVSIPESVEVLDSDVILVYLLEDVVDGSDVWSLLPQTFYLEDGEVQYNYNHTSFDVNIYLHGTVDLNSLGSAFTDNQTFRMVVVPSDFALDSNIDVNSYQAVKAALNLDEKKIVKAQLNK
;
A
#
# COMPACT_ATOMS: atom_id res chain seq x y z
N MET A 1 -19.97 1.00 82.11
CA MET A 1 -19.40 1.10 80.74
C MET A 1 -19.94 -0.06 79.89
N LYS A 2 -21.15 0.09 79.34
CA LYS A 2 -21.87 -0.96 78.58
C LYS A 2 -22.51 -0.43 77.28
N LYS A 3 -22.05 0.72 76.78
CA LYS A 3 -22.68 1.41 75.63
C LYS A 3 -21.75 1.68 74.44
N LEU A 4 -20.50 1.20 74.47
CA LEU A 4 -19.55 1.36 73.36
C LEU A 4 -19.50 0.16 72.39
N LEU A 5 -20.07 -0.99 72.76
CA LEU A 5 -20.06 -2.19 71.91
C LEU A 5 -21.17 -2.22 70.85
N SER A 6 -22.17 -1.33 70.94
CA SER A 6 -23.31 -1.33 70.01
C SER A 6 -23.06 -0.56 68.71
N LEU A 7 -22.00 0.25 68.62
CA LEU A 7 -21.78 1.15 67.47
C LEU A 7 -20.91 0.52 66.37
N PHE A 8 -20.21 -0.58 66.66
CA PHE A 8 -19.37 -1.26 65.66
C PHE A 8 -20.13 -2.27 64.80
N ALA A 9 -21.33 -2.69 65.22
CA ALA A 9 -22.11 -3.73 64.52
C ALA A 9 -22.94 -3.20 63.33
N VAL A 10 -23.08 -1.89 63.17
CA VAL A 10 -23.91 -1.28 62.11
C VAL A 10 -23.09 -0.91 60.87
N PHE A 11 -21.76 -0.82 60.99
CA PHE A 11 -20.88 -0.43 59.87
C PHE A 11 -20.49 -1.60 58.95
N SER A 12 -20.73 -2.85 59.36
CA SER A 12 -20.38 -4.05 58.59
C SER A 12 -21.39 -4.43 57.50
N LEU A 13 -22.51 -3.71 57.36
CA LEU A 13 -23.57 -4.02 56.40
C LEU A 13 -23.42 -3.33 55.03
N PHE A 14 -22.42 -2.47 54.83
CA PHE A 14 -22.26 -1.69 53.59
C PHE A 14 -21.13 -2.14 52.66
N LEU A 15 -20.45 -3.25 52.95
CA LEU A 15 -19.34 -3.74 52.11
C LEU A 15 -19.70 -4.93 51.21
N VAL A 16 -20.98 -5.28 51.08
CA VAL A 16 -21.41 -6.29 50.10
C VAL A 16 -21.62 -5.59 48.76
N ALA A 17 -20.51 -5.17 48.13
CA ALA A 17 -20.52 -4.94 46.70
C ALA A 17 -20.66 -6.32 46.04
N CYS A 18 -21.84 -6.61 45.49
CA CYS A 18 -21.97 -7.73 44.57
C CYS A 18 -21.11 -7.39 43.35
N GLU A 19 -19.88 -7.92 43.31
CA GLU A 19 -19.23 -8.20 42.03
C GLU A 19 -20.16 -9.18 41.33
N GLY A 20 -21.02 -8.65 40.45
CA GLY A 20 -21.83 -9.49 39.58
C GLY A 20 -20.89 -10.35 38.75
N ASP A 21 -21.28 -11.61 38.53
CA ASP A 21 -20.49 -12.54 37.72
C ASP A 21 -20.02 -11.84 36.45
N GLN A 22 -18.73 -11.97 36.15
CA GLN A 22 -18.16 -11.47 34.92
C GLN A 22 -19.03 -11.97 33.76
N GLY A 23 -19.55 -11.04 32.95
CA GLY A 23 -20.37 -11.39 31.80
C GLY A 23 -19.65 -12.40 30.91
N PRO A 24 -20.40 -13.21 30.14
CA PRO A 24 -19.79 -14.16 29.22
C PRO A 24 -18.78 -13.42 28.32
N PRO A 25 -17.63 -14.05 27.98
CA PRO A 25 -16.71 -13.50 27.01
C PRO A 25 -17.47 -13.02 25.77
N GLY A 26 -17.12 -11.84 25.26
CA GLY A 26 -17.68 -11.35 24.01
C GLY A 26 -17.46 -12.38 22.88
N PRO A 27 -18.29 -12.33 21.82
CA PRO A 27 -18.06 -13.18 20.66
C PRO A 27 -16.60 -13.01 20.17
N PRO A 28 -15.96 -14.09 19.69
CA PRO A 28 -14.67 -13.97 19.03
C PRO A 28 -14.73 -12.87 17.96
N GLY A 29 -13.68 -12.06 17.86
CA GLY A 29 -13.55 -11.14 16.73
C GLY A 29 -13.65 -11.92 15.41
N GLN A 30 -14.20 -11.30 14.36
CA GLN A 30 -14.16 -11.93 13.04
C GLN A 30 -12.70 -12.18 12.65
N ASP A 31 -12.42 -13.35 12.09
CA ASP A 31 -11.12 -13.62 11.49
C ASP A 31 -10.85 -12.54 10.44
N GLY A 32 -9.70 -11.87 10.54
CA GLY A 32 -9.32 -10.85 9.57
C GLY A 32 -9.28 -11.46 8.17
N VAL A 33 -9.84 -10.76 7.18
CA VAL A 33 -9.77 -11.18 5.78
C VAL A 33 -8.29 -11.30 5.41
N ASN A 34 -7.84 -12.51 5.07
CA ASN A 34 -6.46 -12.74 4.68
C ASN A 34 -6.29 -12.34 3.20
N VAL A 35 -6.22 -11.03 2.95
CA VAL A 35 -6.06 -10.49 1.61
C VAL A 35 -4.62 -10.72 1.15
N VAL A 36 -4.45 -11.43 0.04
CA VAL A 36 -3.16 -11.60 -0.63
C VAL A 36 -3.16 -10.69 -1.85
N GLY A 37 -2.31 -9.67 -1.85
CA GLY A 37 -2.14 -8.79 -3.00
C GLY A 37 -1.32 -9.46 -4.10
N GLN A 38 -1.49 -8.98 -5.33
CA GLN A 38 -0.77 -9.44 -6.50
C GLN A 38 0.19 -8.37 -7.00
N THR A 39 1.34 -8.78 -7.54
CA THR A 39 2.37 -7.85 -8.01
C THR A 39 2.96 -8.27 -9.33
N PHE A 40 3.27 -7.28 -10.15
CA PHE A 40 4.02 -7.46 -11.38
C PHE A 40 4.99 -6.30 -11.59
N GLU A 41 6.04 -6.56 -12.36
CA GLU A 41 7.14 -5.61 -12.58
C GLU A 41 7.53 -5.59 -14.05
N ILE A 42 7.96 -4.42 -14.51
CA ILE A 42 8.51 -4.24 -15.85
C ILE A 42 9.69 -3.28 -15.80
N THR A 43 10.62 -3.49 -16.72
CA THR A 43 11.71 -2.55 -17.02
C THR A 43 11.67 -2.23 -18.50
N PHE A 44 11.67 -0.95 -18.86
CA PHE A 44 11.62 -0.51 -20.26
C PHE A 44 12.34 0.83 -20.47
N ASP A 45 12.57 1.15 -21.74
CA ASP A 45 12.95 2.48 -22.21
C ASP A 45 11.70 3.18 -22.74
N PHE A 46 11.51 4.46 -22.42
CA PHE A 46 10.41 5.26 -22.97
C PHE A 46 10.58 5.49 -24.47
N ASP A 47 9.48 5.42 -25.23
CA ASP A 47 9.43 5.84 -26.62
C ASP A 47 9.47 7.37 -26.78
N GLU A 48 9.37 7.82 -28.04
CA GLU A 48 9.31 9.24 -28.42
C GLU A 48 8.03 9.97 -27.94
N ASN A 49 7.00 9.22 -27.53
CA ASN A 49 5.78 9.78 -26.93
C ASN A 49 5.90 9.90 -25.41
N TYR A 50 6.97 9.36 -24.82
CA TYR A 50 7.20 9.30 -23.39
C TYR A 50 6.03 8.66 -22.62
N SER A 51 5.39 7.67 -23.24
CA SER A 51 4.21 7.00 -22.73
C SER A 51 4.24 5.53 -23.13
N GLU A 52 4.15 4.65 -22.16
CA GLU A 52 4.24 3.21 -22.37
C GLU A 52 3.08 2.49 -21.70
N PHE A 53 2.42 1.62 -22.47
CA PHE A 53 1.31 0.80 -22.00
C PHE A 53 1.84 -0.56 -21.56
N VAL A 54 1.70 -0.86 -20.28
CA VAL A 54 2.11 -2.13 -19.67
C VAL A 54 0.89 -3.04 -19.59
N SER A 55 0.92 -4.18 -20.27
CA SER A 55 -0.12 -5.19 -20.16
C SER A 55 -0.08 -5.88 -18.80
N ILE A 56 -1.25 -5.98 -18.16
CA ILE A 56 -1.39 -6.77 -16.93
C ILE A 56 -1.24 -8.26 -17.31
N PRO A 57 -0.33 -9.02 -16.66
CA PRO A 57 -0.16 -10.43 -16.97
C PRO A 57 -1.45 -11.23 -16.75
N GLU A 58 -1.75 -12.22 -17.60
CA GLU A 58 -2.96 -13.07 -17.47
C GLU A 58 -3.04 -13.82 -16.13
N SER A 59 -1.91 -14.02 -15.44
CA SER A 59 -1.86 -14.63 -14.11
C SER A 59 -2.19 -13.66 -12.97
N VAL A 60 -2.38 -12.37 -13.27
CA VAL A 60 -2.74 -11.34 -12.30
C VAL A 60 -4.21 -10.98 -12.50
N GLU A 61 -5.03 -11.26 -11.49
CA GLU A 61 -6.44 -10.87 -11.50
C GLU A 61 -6.60 -9.42 -11.01
N VAL A 62 -7.30 -8.60 -11.80
CA VAL A 62 -7.65 -7.22 -11.42
C VAL A 62 -9.15 -7.03 -11.65
N LEU A 63 -9.88 -6.73 -10.58
CA LEU A 63 -11.29 -6.39 -10.65
C LEU A 63 -11.46 -4.90 -10.90
N ASP A 64 -12.62 -4.50 -11.45
CA ASP A 64 -12.93 -3.07 -11.67
C ASP A 64 -13.01 -2.28 -10.35
N SER A 65 -13.18 -2.95 -9.22
CA SER A 65 -13.16 -2.36 -7.87
C SER A 65 -11.75 -2.17 -7.32
N ASP A 66 -10.76 -2.85 -7.89
CA ASP A 66 -9.40 -2.84 -7.39
C ASP A 66 -8.66 -1.58 -7.83
N VAL A 67 -7.65 -1.22 -7.04
CA VAL A 67 -6.78 -0.09 -7.33
C VAL A 67 -5.39 -0.61 -7.67
N ILE A 68 -4.72 -0.01 -8.66
CA ILE A 68 -3.32 -0.32 -8.95
C ILE A 68 -2.44 0.81 -8.41
N LEU A 69 -1.51 0.47 -7.52
CA LEU A 69 -0.42 1.35 -7.09
C LEU A 69 0.81 1.09 -7.94
N VAL A 70 1.43 2.13 -8.47
CA VAL A 70 2.66 2.04 -9.28
C VAL A 70 3.81 2.67 -8.53
N TYR A 71 4.89 1.92 -8.33
CA TYR A 71 6.12 2.39 -7.72
C TYR A 71 7.24 2.45 -8.75
N LEU A 72 8.00 3.53 -8.75
CA LEU A 72 9.27 3.67 -9.47
C LEU A 72 10.41 3.12 -8.59
N LEU A 73 11.30 2.32 -9.18
CA LEU A 73 12.59 2.01 -8.57
C LEU A 73 13.50 3.24 -8.73
N GLU A 74 13.54 4.08 -7.70
CA GLU A 74 14.25 5.35 -7.76
C GLU A 74 15.75 5.18 -7.53
N ASP A 75 16.13 4.27 -6.62
CA ASP A 75 17.54 4.02 -6.28
C ASP A 75 17.75 2.59 -5.75
N VAL A 76 19.02 2.18 -5.68
CA VAL A 76 19.46 0.94 -5.03
C VAL A 76 20.60 1.27 -4.07
N VAL A 77 20.31 1.27 -2.77
CA VAL A 77 21.27 1.62 -1.71
C VAL A 77 21.70 0.36 -0.97
N ASP A 78 23.00 0.05 -1.00
CA ASP A 78 23.57 -1.15 -0.37
C ASP A 78 22.87 -2.47 -0.78
N GLY A 79 22.42 -2.53 -2.04
CA GLY A 79 21.68 -3.67 -2.59
C GLY A 79 20.21 -3.76 -2.15
N SER A 80 19.68 -2.71 -1.54
CA SER A 80 18.27 -2.57 -1.18
C SER A 80 17.57 -1.60 -2.13
N ASP A 81 16.48 -2.08 -2.75
CA ASP A 81 15.66 -1.28 -3.64
C ASP A 81 14.91 -0.16 -2.89
N VAL A 82 14.98 1.06 -3.42
CA VAL A 82 14.25 2.24 -2.94
C VAL A 82 13.09 2.52 -3.90
N TRP A 83 11.88 2.30 -3.41
CA TRP A 83 10.64 2.42 -4.19
C TRP A 83 9.89 3.70 -3.82
N SER A 84 9.51 4.46 -4.84
CA SER A 84 8.73 5.70 -4.70
C SER A 84 7.38 5.57 -5.40
N LEU A 85 6.29 5.80 -4.67
CA LEU A 85 4.93 5.73 -5.22
C LEU A 85 4.69 6.84 -6.23
N LEU A 86 4.17 6.53 -7.41
CA LEU A 86 3.79 7.55 -8.40
C LEU A 86 2.52 8.32 -7.97
N PRO A 87 2.39 9.61 -8.33
CA PRO A 87 3.31 10.39 -9.16
C PRO A 87 4.59 10.82 -8.43
N GLN A 88 5.68 10.99 -9.19
CA GLN A 88 6.97 11.48 -8.68
C GLN A 88 7.50 12.62 -9.54
N THR A 89 7.74 13.78 -8.91
CA THR A 89 8.24 14.99 -9.58
C THR A 89 9.73 15.18 -9.30
N PHE A 90 10.50 15.39 -10.35
CA PHE A 90 11.91 15.76 -10.30
C PHE A 90 12.10 17.18 -10.81
N TYR A 91 12.78 18.00 -10.01
CA TYR A 91 13.10 19.38 -10.35
C TYR A 91 14.48 19.45 -11.00
N LEU A 92 14.52 20.00 -12.21
CA LEU A 92 15.72 20.24 -13.01
C LEU A 92 16.02 21.74 -13.06
N GLU A 93 17.18 22.12 -13.61
CA GLU A 93 17.53 23.55 -13.76
C GLU A 93 16.53 24.30 -14.66
N ASP A 94 16.03 23.63 -15.70
CA ASP A 94 15.19 24.23 -16.74
C ASP A 94 13.69 23.93 -16.60
N GLY A 95 13.26 23.29 -15.51
CA GLY A 95 11.85 22.97 -15.28
C GLY A 95 11.65 21.76 -14.36
N GLU A 96 10.48 21.13 -14.47
CA GLU A 96 10.17 19.88 -13.77
C GLU A 96 9.70 18.79 -14.74
N VAL A 97 10.06 17.55 -14.43
CA VAL A 97 9.54 16.35 -15.08
C VAL A 97 8.86 15.48 -14.03
N GLN A 98 7.73 14.87 -14.37
CA GLN A 98 6.98 14.01 -13.49
C GLN A 98 6.66 12.67 -14.15
N TYR A 99 6.95 11.58 -13.44
CA TYR A 99 6.40 10.25 -13.74
C TYR A 99 4.98 10.18 -13.21
N ASN A 100 4.05 9.78 -14.07
CA ASN A 100 2.65 9.62 -13.72
C ASN A 100 2.07 8.38 -14.39
N TYR A 101 0.88 7.97 -13.97
CA TYR A 101 0.21 6.81 -14.53
C TYR A 101 -1.32 6.93 -14.50
N ASN A 102 -1.95 6.13 -15.35
CA ASN A 102 -3.36 5.75 -15.21
C ASN A 102 -3.48 4.26 -15.55
N HIS A 103 -4.63 3.65 -15.25
CA HIS A 103 -4.82 2.23 -15.51
C HIS A 103 -6.27 1.90 -15.86
N THR A 104 -6.43 0.75 -16.49
CA THR A 104 -7.68 0.02 -16.64
C THR A 104 -7.58 -1.32 -15.88
N SER A 105 -8.54 -2.22 -16.07
CA SER A 105 -8.41 -3.62 -15.64
C SER A 105 -7.58 -4.48 -16.62
N PHE A 106 -7.06 -3.90 -17.71
CA PHE A 106 -6.28 -4.60 -18.73
C PHE A 106 -4.82 -4.13 -18.81
N ASP A 107 -4.57 -2.84 -18.58
CA ASP A 107 -3.26 -2.23 -18.74
C ASP A 107 -3.02 -1.06 -17.77
N VAL A 108 -1.75 -0.71 -17.64
CA VAL A 108 -1.28 0.47 -16.92
C VAL A 108 -0.51 1.33 -17.92
N ASN A 109 -0.93 2.57 -18.14
CA ASN A 109 -0.17 3.54 -18.91
C ASN A 109 0.73 4.33 -17.96
N ILE A 110 2.05 4.26 -18.17
CA ILE A 110 3.05 5.03 -17.43
C ILE A 110 3.63 6.05 -18.39
N TYR A 111 3.67 7.31 -17.98
CA TYR A 111 4.10 8.40 -18.86
C TYR A 111 4.87 9.49 -18.12
N LEU A 112 5.73 10.19 -18.85
CA LEU A 112 6.38 11.42 -18.42
C LEU A 112 5.61 12.63 -18.93
N HIS A 113 5.50 13.64 -18.09
CA HIS A 113 5.01 14.97 -18.47
C HIS A 113 5.68 16.02 -17.60
N GLY A 114 5.68 17.27 -18.03
CA GLY A 114 6.40 18.32 -17.31
C GLY A 114 6.47 19.65 -18.04
N THR A 115 7.21 20.58 -17.47
CA THR A 115 7.47 21.91 -18.06
C THR A 115 8.75 21.95 -18.91
N VAL A 116 9.64 20.98 -18.72
CA VAL A 116 10.87 20.79 -19.51
C VAL A 116 10.52 20.25 -20.90
N ASP A 117 11.38 20.52 -21.89
CA ASP A 117 11.35 19.79 -23.16
C ASP A 117 11.77 18.34 -22.94
N LEU A 118 10.83 17.40 -23.04
CA LEU A 118 11.09 15.97 -22.81
C LEU A 118 12.16 15.41 -23.78
N ASN A 119 12.34 16.02 -24.97
CA ASN A 119 13.39 15.65 -25.91
C ASN A 119 14.80 15.97 -25.40
N SER A 120 14.91 16.82 -24.38
CA SER A 120 16.18 17.14 -23.73
C SER A 120 16.50 16.24 -22.54
N LEU A 121 15.58 15.36 -22.12
CA LEU A 121 15.81 14.44 -21.01
C LEU A 121 16.92 13.45 -21.36
N GLY A 122 17.80 13.22 -20.39
CA GLY A 122 18.84 12.20 -20.50
C GLY A 122 18.31 10.80 -20.18
N SER A 123 19.08 9.79 -20.61
CA SER A 123 18.85 8.36 -20.33
C SER A 123 18.55 8.02 -18.87
N ALA A 124 19.00 8.83 -17.90
CA ALA A 124 18.67 8.64 -16.49
C ALA A 124 17.16 8.67 -16.20
N PHE A 125 16.37 9.39 -17.02
CA PHE A 125 14.92 9.46 -16.90
C PHE A 125 14.18 8.52 -17.86
N THR A 126 14.77 8.24 -19.02
CA THR A 126 14.08 7.57 -20.12
C THR A 126 14.43 6.10 -20.27
N ASP A 127 15.62 5.67 -19.87
CA ASP A 127 16.15 4.36 -20.22
C ASP A 127 16.19 3.44 -18.99
N ASN A 128 15.90 2.16 -19.18
CA ASN A 128 15.96 1.10 -18.18
C ASN A 128 15.20 1.43 -16.88
N GLN A 129 14.06 2.10 -17.02
CA GLN A 129 13.22 2.50 -15.91
C GLN A 129 12.41 1.30 -15.41
N THR A 130 12.47 1.02 -14.12
CA THR A 130 11.80 -0.14 -13.51
C THR A 130 10.61 0.30 -12.69
N PHE A 131 9.46 -0.31 -12.96
CA PHE A 131 8.20 -0.04 -12.28
C PHE A 131 7.62 -1.32 -11.69
N ARG A 132 7.09 -1.19 -10.48
CA ARG A 132 6.38 -2.25 -9.76
C ARG A 132 4.93 -1.85 -9.53
N MET A 133 4.03 -2.69 -10.01
CA MET A 133 2.59 -2.53 -9.88
C MET A 133 2.09 -3.45 -8.76
N VAL A 134 1.27 -2.91 -7.87
CA VAL A 134 0.60 -3.65 -6.79
C VAL A 134 -0.90 -3.51 -6.98
N VAL A 135 -1.59 -4.65 -7.13
CA VAL A 135 -3.05 -4.72 -7.15
C VAL A 135 -3.53 -4.74 -5.71
N VAL A 136 -4.33 -3.73 -5.35
CA VAL A 136 -4.92 -3.57 -4.02
C VAL A 136 -6.40 -3.89 -4.10
N PRO A 137 -6.85 -5.02 -3.52
CA PRO A 137 -8.26 -5.38 -3.52
C PRO A 137 -9.12 -4.36 -2.78
N SER A 138 -10.31 -4.05 -3.29
CA SER A 138 -11.22 -3.07 -2.67
C SER A 138 -11.54 -3.37 -1.21
N ASP A 139 -11.72 -4.65 -0.86
CA ASP A 139 -12.07 -5.10 0.49
C ASP A 139 -10.96 -4.77 1.51
N PHE A 140 -9.71 -4.67 1.04
CA PHE A 140 -8.57 -4.30 1.86
C PHE A 140 -8.46 -2.79 2.08
N ALA A 141 -8.88 -1.99 1.10
CA ALA A 141 -8.88 -0.54 1.18
C ALA A 141 -9.89 0.00 2.21
N LEU A 142 -10.90 -0.80 2.59
CA LEU A 142 -11.94 -0.40 3.54
C LEU A 142 -11.50 -0.42 5.02
N ASP A 143 -10.49 -1.22 5.38
CA ASP A 143 -10.19 -1.53 6.78
C ASP A 143 -8.82 -1.04 7.27
N SER A 144 -8.05 -0.32 6.44
CA SER A 144 -6.62 -0.20 6.67
C SER A 144 -6.10 1.25 6.71
N ASN A 145 -5.54 1.66 7.85
CA ASN A 145 -4.74 2.90 8.01
C ASN A 145 -3.32 2.73 7.43
N ILE A 146 -3.19 2.10 6.25
CA ILE A 146 -1.90 1.78 5.66
C ILE A 146 -1.32 3.02 4.99
N ASP A 147 -0.03 3.25 5.23
CA ASP A 147 0.74 4.22 4.46
C ASP A 147 1.09 3.66 3.08
N VAL A 148 0.24 3.93 2.11
CA VAL A 148 0.44 3.46 0.73
C VAL A 148 1.67 4.08 0.06
N ASN A 149 2.21 5.20 0.58
CA ASN A 149 3.44 5.78 0.03
C ASN A 149 4.66 4.88 0.32
N SER A 150 4.57 4.03 1.35
CA SER A 150 5.60 3.06 1.70
C SER A 150 5.30 1.71 1.07
N TYR A 151 6.10 1.32 0.06
CA TYR A 151 6.02 -0.02 -0.51
C TYR A 151 6.17 -1.12 0.58
N GLN A 152 7.02 -0.89 1.58
CA GLN A 152 7.20 -1.86 2.67
C GLN A 152 5.93 -2.03 3.53
N ALA A 153 5.20 -0.95 3.78
CA ALA A 153 3.93 -1.02 4.50
C ALA A 153 2.87 -1.77 3.69
N VAL A 154 2.76 -1.47 2.39
CA VAL A 154 1.83 -2.17 1.48
C VAL A 154 2.19 -3.65 1.36
N LYS A 155 3.48 -3.97 1.21
CA LYS A 155 3.99 -5.35 1.16
C LYS A 155 3.62 -6.15 2.40
N ALA A 156 3.87 -5.58 3.58
CA ALA A 156 3.57 -6.24 4.85
C ALA A 156 2.07 -6.48 5.00
N ALA A 157 1.26 -5.49 4.64
CA ALA A 157 -0.17 -5.55 4.88
C ALA A 157 -0.91 -6.44 3.87
N LEU A 158 -0.46 -6.52 2.62
CA LEU A 158 -1.00 -7.42 1.58
C LEU A 158 -0.29 -8.78 1.52
N ASN A 159 0.65 -9.06 2.44
CA ASN A 159 1.46 -10.27 2.45
C ASN A 159 2.10 -10.59 1.08
N LEU A 160 2.67 -9.58 0.42
CA LEU A 160 3.23 -9.74 -0.93
C LEU A 160 4.48 -10.63 -0.90
N ASP A 161 4.50 -11.66 -1.75
CA ASP A 161 5.64 -12.56 -1.92
C ASP A 161 6.50 -12.11 -3.09
N GLU A 162 7.68 -11.55 -2.79
CA GLU A 162 8.61 -11.07 -3.82
C GLU A 162 9.11 -12.18 -4.75
N LYS A 163 9.03 -13.45 -4.33
CA LYS A 163 9.38 -14.59 -5.20
C LYS A 163 8.32 -14.86 -6.27
N LYS A 164 7.15 -14.24 -6.16
CA LYS A 164 6.01 -14.40 -7.07
C LYS A 164 5.76 -13.17 -7.93
N ILE A 165 6.66 -12.17 -7.92
CA ILE A 165 6.55 -11.01 -8.81
C ILE A 165 6.61 -11.51 -10.26
N VAL A 166 5.53 -11.26 -11.00
CA VAL A 166 5.43 -11.63 -12.41
C VAL A 166 6.07 -10.55 -13.26
N LYS A 167 6.79 -10.93 -14.33
CA LYS A 167 7.30 -9.97 -15.30
C LYS A 167 6.22 -9.64 -16.32
N ALA A 168 5.90 -8.36 -16.45
CA ALA A 168 4.94 -7.86 -17.43
C ALA A 168 5.60 -7.57 -18.78
N GLN A 169 4.78 -7.19 -19.76
CA GLN A 169 5.21 -6.86 -21.13
C GLN A 169 4.53 -5.57 -21.58
N LEU A 170 5.15 -4.89 -22.54
CA LEU A 170 4.54 -3.73 -23.19
C LEU A 170 3.45 -4.18 -24.17
N ASN A 171 2.37 -3.41 -24.25
CA ASN A 171 1.30 -3.55 -25.21
C ASN A 171 1.72 -2.85 -26.51
N LYS A 172 2.27 -3.60 -27.47
CA LYS A 172 2.75 -3.09 -28.77
C LYS A 172 1.86 -3.54 -29.93
#